data_AF-Q8G9G9-F1
#
_entry.id   AF-Q8G9G9-F1
#
_cell.length_a   1.000
_cell.length_b   1.000
_cell.length_c   1.000
_cell.angle_alpha   90.00
_cell.angle_beta   90.00
_cell.angle_gamma   90.00
#
_symmetry.space_group_name_H-M   'P 1'
#
loop_
_entity.id
_entity.type
_entity.pdbx_description
1 polymer ?
#
loop_
_entity_poly.entity_id
_entity_poly.type
_entity_poly.pdbx_seq_one_letter_code
_entity_poly.pdbx_strand_id
1 'polypeptide(L)'
;MYIPTLIKRLTMILSVFKSIKYRLLIISLLPTLIISTFLFQLLLQENENVYDANYSLEAVTLFNALDNVAHNFAVERGLTAGFIASKGRSGKDKLLSQRQKSDQAEQILRSFTPLYLDKQLINALLSDIIQQLNHKSTIRSQV
;
A
#
# COMPACT_ATOMS: atom_id res chain seq x y z
N MET A 1 -34.42 -53.12 -19.97
CA MET A 1 -35.43 -52.26 -20.64
C MET A 1 -35.56 -50.94 -19.85
N TYR A 2 -34.63 -49.98 -20.00
CA TYR A 2 -34.55 -48.73 -19.20
C TYR A 2 -34.52 -47.43 -20.03
N ILE A 3 -34.76 -47.54 -21.34
CA ILE A 3 -34.71 -46.44 -22.31
C ILE A 3 -35.90 -45.45 -22.24
N PRO A 4 -37.16 -45.83 -21.88
CA PRO A 4 -38.31 -44.94 -22.09
C PRO A 4 -38.41 -43.77 -21.10
N THR A 5 -37.83 -43.87 -19.90
CA THR A 5 -37.88 -42.81 -18.87
C THR A 5 -36.96 -41.64 -19.19
N LEU A 6 -35.80 -41.90 -19.81
CA LEU A 6 -34.84 -40.86 -20.20
C LEU A 6 -35.38 -40.02 -21.36
N ILE A 7 -35.98 -40.69 -22.36
CA ILE A 7 -36.64 -40.03 -23.50
C ILE A 7 -37.82 -39.18 -23.01
N LYS A 8 -38.61 -39.67 -22.05
CA LYS A 8 -39.73 -38.91 -21.49
C LYS A 8 -39.28 -37.64 -20.77
N ARG A 9 -38.22 -37.71 -19.96
CA ARG A 9 -37.60 -36.52 -19.32
C ARG A 9 -37.05 -35.54 -20.34
N LEU A 10 -36.38 -36.03 -21.40
CA LEU A 10 -35.87 -35.20 -22.48
C LEU A 10 -37.01 -34.49 -23.22
N THR A 11 -38.10 -35.20 -23.56
CA THR A 11 -39.29 -34.61 -24.20
C THR A 11 -40.03 -33.62 -23.30
N MET A 12 -40.04 -33.85 -21.99
CA MET A 12 -40.61 -32.93 -21.01
C MET A 12 -39.81 -31.63 -20.95
N ILE A 13 -38.47 -31.72 -20.91
CA ILE A 13 -37.54 -30.57 -21.02
C ILE A 13 -37.78 -29.83 -22.35
N LEU A 14 -37.89 -30.54 -23.48
CA LEU A 14 -38.20 -29.95 -24.79
C LEU A 14 -39.58 -29.27 -24.84
N SER A 15 -40.57 -29.77 -24.09
CA SER A 15 -41.93 -29.20 -24.06
C SER A 15 -42.02 -27.86 -23.31
N VAL A 16 -41.11 -27.61 -22.36
CA VAL A 16 -41.00 -26.32 -21.66
C VAL A 16 -40.67 -25.19 -22.65
N PHE A 17 -39.93 -25.49 -23.72
CA PHE A 17 -39.60 -24.52 -24.78
C PHE A 17 -40.75 -24.22 -25.76
N LYS A 18 -41.93 -24.87 -25.64
CA LYS A 18 -43.10 -24.57 -26.50
C LYS A 18 -43.88 -23.33 -26.05
N SER A 19 -43.88 -22.99 -24.76
CA SER A 19 -44.67 -21.85 -24.26
C SER A 19 -43.88 -20.54 -24.38
N ILE A 20 -44.55 -19.48 -24.88
CA ILE A 20 -43.95 -18.16 -25.11
C ILE A 20 -43.35 -17.57 -23.82
N LYS A 21 -43.94 -17.88 -22.66
CA LYS A 21 -43.49 -17.41 -21.34
C LYS A 21 -42.06 -17.85 -21.03
N TYR A 22 -41.72 -19.12 -21.31
CA TYR A 22 -40.37 -19.63 -21.06
C TYR A 22 -39.34 -19.14 -22.08
N ARG A 23 -39.76 -18.90 -23.33
CA ARG A 23 -38.87 -18.28 -24.35
C ARG A 23 -38.48 -16.86 -23.96
N LEU A 24 -39.46 -16.06 -23.52
CA LEU A 24 -39.21 -14.70 -23.04
C LEU A 24 -38.35 -14.71 -21.76
N LEU A 25 -38.60 -15.65 -20.84
CA LEU A 25 -37.76 -15.84 -19.65
C LEU A 25 -36.32 -16.19 -20.02
N ILE A 26 -36.08 -17.08 -20.97
CA ILE A 26 -34.70 -17.45 -21.35
C ILE A 26 -33.99 -16.27 -22.03
N ILE A 27 -34.69 -15.53 -22.90
CA ILE A 27 -34.12 -14.35 -23.59
C ILE A 27 -33.75 -13.24 -22.61
N SER A 28 -34.45 -13.10 -21.48
CA SER A 28 -34.11 -12.10 -20.46
C SER A 28 -33.17 -12.62 -19.37
N LEU A 29 -33.33 -13.87 -18.95
CA LEU A 29 -32.56 -14.46 -17.85
C LEU A 29 -31.12 -14.83 -18.26
N LEU A 30 -30.93 -15.29 -19.50
CA LEU A 30 -29.60 -15.68 -19.96
C LEU A 30 -28.64 -14.49 -20.04
N PRO A 31 -28.99 -13.34 -20.68
CA PRO A 31 -28.11 -12.19 -20.73
C PRO A 31 -27.88 -11.55 -19.36
N THR A 32 -28.89 -11.54 -18.49
CA THR A 32 -28.75 -10.99 -17.13
C THR A 32 -27.81 -11.80 -16.27
N LEU A 33 -27.85 -13.14 -16.35
CA LEU A 33 -26.87 -14.00 -15.68
C LEU A 33 -25.45 -13.76 -16.19
N ILE A 34 -25.26 -13.64 -17.51
CA ILE A 34 -23.96 -13.35 -18.10
C ILE A 34 -23.41 -12.02 -17.55
N ILE A 35 -24.20 -10.94 -17.65
CA ILE A 35 -23.79 -9.62 -17.12
C ILE A 35 -23.48 -9.71 -15.61
N SER A 36 -24.29 -10.43 -14.84
CA SER A 36 -24.04 -10.60 -13.41
C SER A 36 -22.71 -11.29 -13.11
N THR A 37 -22.31 -12.30 -13.90
CA THR A 37 -21.01 -12.96 -13.72
C THR A 37 -19.84 -12.04 -14.05
N PHE A 38 -19.96 -11.24 -15.12
CA PHE A 38 -18.94 -10.25 -15.48
C PHE A 38 -18.82 -9.16 -14.42
N LEU A 39 -19.94 -8.64 -13.91
CA LEU A 39 -19.93 -7.66 -12.83
C LEU A 39 -19.29 -8.22 -11.55
N PHE A 40 -19.58 -9.48 -11.21
CA PHE A 40 -18.98 -10.13 -10.05
C PHE A 40 -17.46 -10.29 -10.20
N GLN A 41 -16.99 -10.72 -11.38
CA GLN A 41 -15.56 -10.81 -11.68
C GLN A 41 -14.88 -9.43 -11.64
N LEU A 42 -15.53 -8.41 -12.21
CA LEU A 42 -15.03 -7.04 -12.19
C LEU A 42 -14.89 -6.51 -10.76
N LEU A 43 -15.86 -6.78 -9.88
CA LEU A 43 -15.80 -6.37 -8.47
C LEU A 43 -14.63 -7.02 -7.73
N LEU A 44 -14.37 -8.31 -7.97
CA LEU A 44 -13.22 -8.99 -7.36
C LEU A 44 -11.90 -8.40 -7.86
N GLN A 45 -11.79 -8.15 -9.17
CA GLN A 45 -10.59 -7.57 -9.76
C GLN A 45 -10.33 -6.14 -9.26
N GLU A 46 -11.37 -5.31 -9.17
CA GLU A 46 -11.23 -3.93 -8.67
C GLU A 46 -10.85 -3.91 -7.18
N ASN A 47 -11.23 -4.91 -6.40
CA ASN A 47 -10.80 -5.01 -5.00
C ASN A 47 -9.29 -5.25 -4.87
N GLU A 48 -8.75 -6.18 -5.66
CA GLU A 48 -7.30 -6.45 -5.73
C GLU A 48 -6.55 -5.23 -6.25
N ASN A 49 -7.04 -4.57 -7.30
CA ASN A 49 -6.44 -3.35 -7.85
C ASN A 49 -6.35 -2.23 -6.79
N VAL A 50 -7.41 -2.06 -5.99
CA VAL A 50 -7.41 -1.09 -4.88
C VAL A 50 -6.41 -1.49 -3.80
N TYR A 51 -6.30 -2.78 -3.48
CA TYR A 51 -5.31 -3.26 -2.51
C TYR A 51 -3.87 -2.98 -2.99
N ASP A 52 -3.54 -3.35 -4.22
CA ASP A 52 -2.21 -3.14 -4.82
C ASP A 52 -1.84 -1.66 -4.95
N ALA A 53 -2.82 -0.81 -5.30
CA ALA A 53 -2.62 0.63 -5.34
C ALA A 53 -2.31 1.19 -3.94
N ASN A 54 -3.03 0.76 -2.91
CA ASN A 54 -2.77 1.20 -1.54
C ASN A 54 -1.43 0.67 -0.99
N TYR A 55 -1.08 -0.58 -1.29
CA TYR A 55 0.23 -1.15 -0.98
C TYR A 55 1.36 -0.30 -1.60
N SER A 56 1.22 0.05 -2.87
CA SER A 56 2.21 0.86 -3.60
C SER A 56 2.31 2.28 -3.03
N LEU A 57 1.17 2.92 -2.73
CA LEU A 57 1.13 4.24 -2.10
C LEU A 57 1.78 4.25 -0.72
N GLU A 58 1.52 3.23 0.09
CA GLU A 58 2.12 3.10 1.42
C GLU A 58 3.64 2.87 1.33
N ALA A 59 4.10 2.03 0.38
CA ALA A 59 5.53 1.85 0.11
C ALA A 59 6.21 3.17 -0.27
N VAL A 60 5.62 3.93 -1.21
CA VAL A 60 6.13 5.27 -1.59
C VAL A 60 6.14 6.23 -0.41
N THR A 61 5.11 6.19 0.45
CA THR A 61 5.03 7.03 1.65
C THR A 61 6.16 6.72 2.63
N LEU A 62 6.47 5.43 2.84
CA LEU A 62 7.61 5.01 3.63
C LEU A 62 8.94 5.45 3.01
N PHE A 63 9.12 5.25 1.70
CA PHE A 63 10.33 5.69 0.99
C PHE A 63 10.57 7.19 1.11
N ASN A 64 9.51 8.00 0.96
CA ASN A 64 9.61 9.45 1.14
C ASN A 64 9.99 9.84 2.57
N ALA A 65 9.48 9.13 3.59
CA ALA A 65 9.87 9.38 4.98
C ALA A 65 11.35 9.05 5.22
N LEU A 66 11.84 7.93 4.67
CA LEU A 66 13.25 7.53 4.74
C LEU A 66 14.15 8.52 4.00
N ASP A 67 13.79 8.93 2.78
CA ASP A 67 14.54 9.92 1.99
C ASP A 67 14.59 11.27 2.71
N ASN A 68 13.47 11.71 3.30
CA ASN A 68 13.43 12.95 4.07
C ASN A 68 14.38 12.91 5.29
N VAL A 69 14.47 11.77 5.98
CA VAL A 69 15.47 11.56 7.04
C VAL A 69 16.88 11.66 6.45
N ALA A 70 17.19 10.89 5.41
CA ALA A 70 18.51 10.88 4.78
C ALA A 70 18.94 12.29 4.31
N HIS A 71 18.04 13.01 3.65
CA HIS A 71 18.25 14.36 3.15
C HIS A 71 18.57 15.34 4.28
N ASN A 72 17.75 15.40 5.33
CA ASN A 72 17.96 16.36 6.41
C ASN A 72 19.25 16.07 7.20
N PHE A 73 19.57 14.81 7.46
CA PHE A 73 20.82 14.43 8.10
C PHE A 73 22.05 14.69 7.21
N ALA A 74 21.93 14.57 5.89
CA ALA A 74 23.00 14.94 4.96
C ALA A 74 23.28 16.46 5.00
N VAL A 75 22.24 17.30 5.05
CA VAL A 75 22.39 18.76 5.21
C VAL A 75 22.98 19.10 6.58
N GLU A 76 22.50 18.44 7.65
CA GLU A 76 23.06 18.61 9.00
C GLU A 76 24.56 18.27 9.04
N ARG A 77 24.98 17.18 8.39
CA ARG A 77 26.39 16.79 8.26
C ARG A 77 27.21 17.90 7.59
N GLY A 78 26.71 18.47 6.50
CA GLY A 78 27.37 19.58 5.79
C GLY A 78 27.52 20.83 6.66
N LEU A 79 26.47 21.22 7.39
CA LEU A 79 26.51 22.36 8.30
C LEU A 79 27.40 22.11 9.51
N THR A 80 27.43 20.89 10.03
CA THR A 80 28.32 20.47 11.12
C THR A 80 29.78 20.59 10.69
N ALA A 81 30.14 20.09 9.50
CA ALA A 81 31.48 20.23 8.95
C ALA A 81 31.88 21.71 8.79
N GLY A 82 30.97 22.56 8.29
CA GLY A 82 31.19 24.00 8.19
C GLY A 82 31.39 24.69 9.56
N PHE A 83 30.59 24.32 10.56
CA PHE A 83 30.72 24.85 11.92
C PHE A 83 32.08 24.47 12.54
N ILE A 84 32.51 23.21 12.41
CA ILE A 84 33.82 22.71 12.87
C ILE A 84 34.96 23.41 12.13
N ALA A 85 34.89 23.52 10.80
CA ALA A 85 35.90 24.21 9.99
C ALA A 85 36.05 25.69 10.38
N SER A 86 34.96 26.33 10.81
CA SER A 86 34.98 27.69 11.34
C SER A 86 35.58 27.82 12.74
N LYS A 87 35.94 26.69 13.39
CA LYS A 87 36.30 26.58 14.82
C LYS A 87 35.20 27.08 15.74
N GLY A 88 33.94 26.78 15.39
CA GLY A 88 32.76 27.18 16.14
C GLY A 88 32.38 28.67 16.06
N ARG A 89 33.00 29.44 15.15
CA ARG A 89 32.81 30.89 15.06
C ARG A 89 31.64 31.33 14.17
N SER A 90 31.17 30.47 13.26
CA SER A 90 30.12 30.82 12.31
C SER A 90 29.23 29.63 11.96
N GLY A 91 27.96 29.89 11.62
CA GLY A 91 27.02 28.88 11.15
C GLY A 91 26.23 28.14 12.24
N LYS A 92 26.39 28.51 13.52
CA LYS A 92 25.70 27.88 14.66
C LYS A 92 24.18 27.90 14.50
N ASP A 93 23.60 29.05 14.17
CA ASP A 93 22.14 29.19 14.10
C ASP A 93 21.54 28.35 12.97
N LYS A 94 22.22 28.29 11.82
CA LYS A 94 21.83 27.43 10.69
C LYS A 94 21.90 25.96 11.07
N LEU A 95 22.97 25.54 11.75
CA LEU A 95 23.13 24.17 12.23
C LEU A 95 22.02 23.80 13.23
N LEU A 96 21.73 24.65 14.22
CA LEU A 96 20.69 24.39 15.21
C LEU A 96 19.30 24.31 14.55
N SER A 97 18.99 25.20 13.61
CA SER A 97 17.75 25.13 12.83
C SER A 97 17.65 23.85 12.01
N GLN A 98 18.76 23.40 11.41
CA GLN A 98 18.76 22.15 10.65
C GLN A 98 18.60 20.91 11.55
N ARG A 99 19.20 20.90 12.74
CA ARG A 99 19.02 19.81 13.73
C ARG A 99 17.54 19.60 14.08
N GLN A 100 16.77 20.69 14.22
CA GLN A 100 15.32 20.60 14.44
C GLN A 100 14.58 19.96 13.26
N LYS A 101 14.96 20.28 12.02
CA LYS A 101 14.37 19.65 10.82
C LYS A 101 14.70 18.16 10.73
N SER A 102 15.95 17.77 11.02
CA SER A 102 16.35 16.36 11.09
C SER A 102 15.54 15.61 12.15
N ASP A 103 15.32 16.22 13.32
CA ASP A 103 14.54 15.61 14.40
C ASP A 103 13.06 15.46 14.04
N GLN A 104 12.49 16.45 13.34
CA GLN A 104 11.13 16.37 12.82
C GLN A 104 10.99 15.25 11.77
N ALA A 105 11.93 15.13 10.83
CA ALA A 105 11.93 14.07 9.82
C ALA A 105 11.99 12.68 10.48
N GLU A 106 12.84 12.52 11.49
CA GLU A 106 12.92 11.28 12.26
C GLU A 106 11.61 10.97 13.01
N GLN A 107 10.99 11.98 13.63
CA GLN A 107 9.73 11.78 14.34
C GLN A 107 8.61 11.30 13.40
N ILE A 108 8.56 11.85 12.18
CA ILE A 108 7.63 11.39 11.13
C ILE A 108 7.88 9.92 10.81
N LEU A 109 9.14 9.52 10.58
CA LEU A 109 9.50 8.12 10.31
C LEU A 109 9.11 7.19 11.47
N ARG A 110 9.34 7.61 12.72
CA ARG A 110 8.98 6.84 13.93
C ARG A 110 7.47 6.65 14.09
N SER A 111 6.68 7.58 13.56
CA SER A 111 5.21 7.51 13.61
C SER A 111 4.61 6.66 12.50
N PHE A 112 5.42 6.20 11.54
CA PHE A 112 4.96 5.36 10.44
C PHE A 112 4.41 4.04 10.95
N THR A 113 3.18 3.71 10.57
CA THR A 113 2.51 2.46 10.93
C THR A 113 1.96 1.82 9.66
N PRO A 114 2.44 0.63 9.26
CA PRO A 114 1.98 -0.02 8.04
C PRO A 114 0.56 -0.57 8.21
N LEU A 115 -0.28 -0.37 7.18
CA LEU A 115 -1.64 -0.89 7.04
C LEU A 115 -1.74 -1.96 5.94
N TYR A 116 -0.95 -1.83 4.87
CA TYR A 116 -0.95 -2.72 3.69
C TYR A 116 0.37 -3.49 3.55
N LEU A 117 1.48 -2.90 3.98
CA LEU A 117 2.79 -3.54 4.06
C LEU A 117 2.84 -4.56 5.21
N ASP A 118 3.74 -5.54 5.08
CA ASP A 118 3.97 -6.51 6.15
C ASP A 118 4.52 -5.81 7.41
N LYS A 119 3.67 -5.76 8.45
CA LYS A 119 3.98 -5.07 9.69
C LYS A 119 5.19 -5.65 10.43
N GLN A 120 5.40 -6.96 10.39
CA GLN A 120 6.53 -7.58 11.09
C GLN A 120 7.85 -7.23 10.39
N LEU A 121 7.87 -7.37 9.06
CA LEU A 121 9.03 -7.01 8.24
C LEU A 121 9.39 -5.54 8.38
N ILE A 122 8.41 -4.64 8.21
CA ILE A 122 8.65 -3.19 8.29
C ILE A 122 9.11 -2.78 9.69
N ASN A 123 8.51 -3.33 10.75
CA ASN A 123 8.94 -3.02 12.11
C ASN A 123 10.37 -3.52 12.38
N ALA A 124 10.75 -4.70 11.88
CA ALA A 124 12.11 -5.20 12.00
C ALA A 124 13.10 -4.26 11.29
N LEU A 125 12.83 -3.90 10.03
CA LEU A 125 13.68 -2.99 9.25
C LEU A 125 13.80 -1.59 9.88
N LEU A 126 12.68 -1.02 10.33
CA LEU A 126 12.68 0.28 10.98
C LEU A 126 13.36 0.25 12.34
N SER A 127 13.32 -0.87 13.07
CA SER A 127 13.96 -0.98 14.38
C SER A 127 15.47 -0.77 14.32
N ASP A 128 16.15 -1.34 13.31
CA ASP A 128 17.58 -1.16 13.10
C ASP A 128 17.93 0.31 12.80
N ILE A 129 17.14 0.94 11.93
CA ILE A 129 17.32 2.37 11.58
C ILE A 129 17.09 3.25 12.81
N ILE A 130 16.03 2.98 13.56
CA ILE A 130 15.69 3.71 14.79
C ILE A 130 16.80 3.57 15.84
N GLN A 131 17.38 2.38 15.99
CA GLN A 131 18.51 2.17 16.89
C GLN A 131 19.72 3.02 16.51
N GLN A 132 20.05 3.11 15.22
CA GLN A 132 21.13 4.00 14.74
C GLN A 132 20.82 5.47 15.04
N LEU A 133 19.59 5.92 14.80
CA LEU A 133 19.16 7.31 15.04
C LEU A 133 19.22 7.69 16.52
N ASN A 134 19.02 6.74 17.44
CA ASN A 134 19.12 6.99 18.88
C ASN A 134 20.53 7.48 19.31
N HIS A 135 21.58 7.14 18.56
CA HIS A 135 22.95 7.58 18.86
C HIS A 135 23.26 9.02 18.43
N LYS A 136 22.35 9.70 17.73
CA LYS A 136 22.62 11.04 17.16
C LYS A 136 22.96 12.10 18.21
N SER A 137 22.34 12.04 19.41
CA SER A 137 22.56 13.03 20.47
C SER A 137 23.99 12.97 21.00
N THR A 138 24.54 11.76 21.13
CA THR A 138 25.94 11.53 21.47
C THR A 138 26.87 12.15 20.43
N ILE A 139 26.60 11.93 19.13
CA ILE A 139 27.41 12.51 18.05
C ILE A 139 27.34 14.04 18.08
N ARG A 140 26.14 14.62 18.22
CA ARG A 140 25.93 16.08 18.30
C ARG A 140 26.59 16.73 19.51
N SER A 141 26.82 15.99 20.59
CA SER A 141 27.48 16.53 21.79
C SER A 141 29.01 16.69 21.64
N GLN A 142 29.59 16.03 20.64
CA GLN A 142 31.03 16.10 20.35
C GLN A 142 31.40 17.31 19.48
N VAL A 143 30.41 18.04 18.94
CA VAL A 143 30.55 19.10 17.93
C VAL A 143 29.61 20.28 18.16
#